data_AF-A0A969BAM8-F1
#
_entry.id   AF-A0A969BAM8-F1
#
_cell.length_a   1.000
_cell.length_b   1.000
_cell.length_c   1.000
_cell.angle_alpha   90.00
_cell.angle_beta   90.00
_cell.angle_gamma   90.00
#
_symmetry.space_group_name_H-M   'P 1'
#
loop_
_entity.id
_entity.type
_entity.pdbx_description
1 polymer ?
#
loop_
_entity_poly.entity_id
_entity_poly.type
_entity_poly.pdbx_seq_one_letter_code
_entity_poly.pdbx_strand_id
1 'polypeptide(L)'
;MQQVNIDAGRIKDFLAKRLALNVLQLTVDELFDVLRYETLGGFESMSQGELFELLTDAIPEFKLTNLRPDSSPNSVTIVVNPDFKGTEDEVLVDIRRIVQTKF
;
A
#
# COMPACT_ATOMS: atom_id res chain seq x y z
N MET A 1 -15.67 -14.13 2.11
CA MET A 1 -14.77 -13.00 1.82
C MET A 1 -14.43 -12.39 3.15
N GLN A 2 -13.28 -12.80 3.67
CA GLN A 2 -12.67 -12.20 4.82
C GLN A 2 -12.16 -10.80 4.46
N GLN A 3 -12.12 -9.92 5.45
CA GLN A 3 -11.75 -8.52 5.28
C GLN A 3 -10.65 -8.21 6.27
N VAL A 4 -9.67 -7.43 5.84
CA VAL A 4 -8.70 -6.84 6.75
C VAL A 4 -8.85 -5.34 6.68
N ASN A 5 -9.09 -4.78 7.85
CA ASN A 5 -9.02 -3.35 8.04
C ASN A 5 -7.60 -2.98 8.45
N ILE A 6 -6.97 -2.10 7.68
CA ILE A 6 -5.62 -1.59 7.91
C ILE A 6 -5.71 -0.11 8.20
N ASP A 7 -5.05 0.32 9.28
CA ASP A 7 -4.90 1.73 9.60
C ASP A 7 -4.19 2.48 8.46
N ALA A 8 -4.76 3.61 8.03
CA ALA A 8 -4.23 4.40 6.93
C ALA A 8 -2.82 4.93 7.23
N GLY A 9 -2.51 5.25 8.49
CA GLY A 9 -1.17 5.66 8.91
C GLY A 9 -0.12 4.58 8.63
N ARG A 10 -0.45 3.30 8.88
CA ARG A 10 0.48 2.20 8.55
C ARG A 10 0.71 2.01 7.05
N ILE A 11 -0.30 2.28 6.23
CA ILE A 11 -0.14 2.26 4.76
C ILE A 11 0.79 3.40 4.32
N LYS A 12 0.59 4.61 4.87
CA LYS A 12 1.47 5.76 4.62
C LYS A 12 2.92 5.45 5.01
N ASP A 13 3.14 4.90 6.20
CA ASP A 13 4.48 4.51 6.69
C ASP A 13 5.14 3.49 5.75
N PHE A 14 4.38 2.48 5.32
CA PHE A 14 4.87 1.47 4.37
C PHE A 14 5.26 2.09 3.02
N LEU A 15 4.39 2.92 2.43
CA LEU A 15 4.65 3.58 1.15
C LEU A 15 5.85 4.53 1.24
N ALA A 16 5.94 5.33 2.30
CA ALA A 16 7.06 6.23 2.55
C ALA A 16 8.39 5.47 2.70
N LYS A 17 8.38 4.36 3.44
CA LYS A 17 9.57 3.53 3.61
C LYS A 17 10.00 2.87 2.30
N ARG A 18 9.06 2.34 1.53
CA ARG A 18 9.35 1.75 0.22
C ARG A 18 9.92 2.79 -0.74
N LEU A 19 9.35 3.99 -0.76
CA LEU A 19 9.85 5.10 -1.56
C LEU A 19 11.30 5.44 -1.18
N ALA A 20 11.60 5.54 0.13
CA ALA A 20 12.96 5.79 0.60
C ALA A 20 13.94 4.68 0.17
N LEU A 21 13.56 3.41 0.27
CA LEU A 21 14.39 2.28 -0.18
C LEU A 21 14.63 2.31 -1.70
N ASN A 22 13.61 2.65 -2.49
CA ASN A 22 13.76 2.78 -3.93
C ASN A 22 14.70 3.93 -4.28
N VAL A 23 14.51 5.10 -3.68
CA VAL A 23 15.37 6.29 -3.89
C VAL A 23 16.84 6.01 -3.58
N LEU A 24 17.12 5.22 -2.54
CA LEU A 24 18.50 4.83 -2.18
C LEU A 24 19.19 3.95 -3.23
N GLN A 25 18.43 3.31 -4.12
CA GLN A 25 18.94 2.45 -5.19
C GLN A 25 19.08 3.19 -6.53
N LEU A 26 18.58 4.42 -6.63
CA LEU A 26 18.64 5.23 -7.84
C LEU A 26 20.01 5.89 -8.01
N THR A 27 20.41 6.04 -9.26
CA THR A 27 21.48 6.94 -9.64
C THR A 27 21.04 8.40 -9.51
N VAL A 28 22.00 9.34 -9.55
CA VAL A 28 21.70 10.78 -9.46
C VAL A 28 20.80 11.26 -10.60
N ASP A 29 21.02 10.76 -11.82
CA ASP A 29 20.22 11.14 -12.99
C ASP A 29 18.78 10.62 -12.88
N GLU A 30 18.59 9.37 -12.46
CA GLU A 30 17.27 8.79 -12.19
C GLU A 30 16.54 9.53 -11.06
N LEU A 31 17.28 9.94 -10.01
CA LEU A 31 16.71 10.75 -8.94
C LEU A 31 16.23 12.11 -9.45
N PHE A 32 16.95 12.74 -10.37
CA PHE A 32 16.51 13.98 -11.00
C PHE A 32 15.22 13.79 -11.81
N ASP A 33 15.10 12.70 -12.56
CA ASP A 33 13.89 12.39 -13.31
C ASP A 33 12.70 12.16 -12.37
N VAL A 34 12.88 11.39 -11.30
CA VAL A 34 11.84 11.18 -10.29
C VAL A 34 11.44 12.50 -9.63
N LEU A 35 12.40 13.34 -9.21
CA LEU A 35 12.10 14.65 -8.61
C LEU A 35 11.40 15.62 -9.57
N ARG A 36 11.61 15.45 -10.87
CA ARG A 36 11.08 16.33 -11.91
C ARG A 36 9.69 15.93 -12.37
N TYR A 37 9.40 14.63 -12.42
CA TYR A 37 8.18 14.09 -13.02
C TYR A 37 7.26 13.40 -12.02
N GLU A 38 7.75 13.05 -10.83
CA GLU A 38 6.96 12.39 -9.79
C GLU A 38 6.92 13.22 -8.50
N THR A 39 5.78 13.18 -7.81
CA THR A 39 5.66 13.70 -6.46
C THR A 39 6.26 12.71 -5.47
N LEU A 40 7.42 13.04 -4.91
CA LEU A 40 7.98 12.29 -3.77
C LEU A 40 7.19 12.61 -2.49
N GLY A 41 6.47 11.62 -1.97
CA GLY A 41 5.75 11.73 -0.70
C GLY A 41 4.32 12.25 -0.84
N GLY A 42 3.88 13.10 0.09
CA GLY A 42 2.51 13.64 0.09
C GLY A 42 1.44 12.65 0.56
N PHE A 43 1.84 11.50 1.12
CA PHE A 43 0.92 10.48 1.63
C PHE A 43 -0.02 11.02 2.72
N GLU A 44 0.35 12.10 3.40
CA GLU A 44 -0.48 12.71 4.44
C GLU A 44 -1.77 13.33 3.91
N SER A 45 -1.73 13.90 2.71
CA SER A 45 -2.87 14.54 2.04
C SER A 45 -3.67 13.60 1.15
N MET A 46 -3.24 12.34 1.00
CA MET A 46 -3.91 11.37 0.12
C MET A 46 -5.20 10.85 0.73
N SER A 47 -6.21 10.72 -0.12
CA SER A 47 -7.47 10.04 0.20
C SER A 47 -7.26 8.54 0.37
N GLN A 48 -8.23 7.87 1.01
CA GLN A 48 -8.20 6.41 1.16
C GLN A 48 -8.16 5.67 -0.19
N GLY A 49 -8.80 6.24 -1.23
CA GLY A 49 -8.79 5.69 -2.58
C GLY A 49 -7.39 5.74 -3.20
N GLU A 50 -6.72 6.91 -3.13
CA GLU A 50 -5.35 7.07 -3.64
C GLU A 50 -4.35 6.17 -2.88
N LEU A 51 -4.50 6.05 -1.56
CA LEU A 51 -3.67 5.14 -0.76
C LEU A 51 -3.88 3.67 -1.14
N PHE A 52 -5.10 3.29 -1.50
CA PHE A 52 -5.40 1.93 -1.96
C PHE A 52 -4.84 1.64 -3.35
N GLU A 53 -4.95 2.60 -4.28
CA GLU A 53 -4.34 2.48 -5.61
C GLU A 53 -2.83 2.30 -5.49
N LEU A 54 -2.15 3.19 -4.74
CA LEU A 54 -0.71 3.09 -4.51
C LEU A 54 -0.31 1.82 -3.78
N LEU A 55 -1.12 1.35 -2.82
CA LEU A 55 -0.86 0.08 -2.16
C LEU A 55 -0.99 -1.10 -3.13
N THR A 56 -1.98 -1.08 -4.02
CA THR A 56 -2.19 -2.12 -5.03
C THR A 56 -1.03 -2.16 -6.03
N ASP A 57 -0.54 -0.99 -6.46
CA ASP A 57 0.63 -0.86 -7.32
C ASP A 57 1.92 -1.27 -6.61
N ALA A 58 2.00 -1.04 -5.30
CA ALA A 58 3.13 -1.47 -4.50
C ALA A 58 3.16 -3.01 -4.40
N ILE A 59 2.05 -3.67 -4.11
CA ILE A 59 2.02 -5.12 -3.89
C ILE A 59 1.11 -5.84 -4.91
N PRO A 60 1.45 -5.78 -6.22
CA PRO A 60 0.60 -6.29 -7.29
C PRO A 60 0.38 -7.80 -7.20
N GLU A 61 1.28 -8.54 -6.53
CA GLU A 61 1.19 -9.98 -6.30
C GLU A 61 -0.09 -10.41 -5.58
N PHE A 62 -0.68 -9.55 -4.75
CA PHE A 62 -1.89 -9.88 -3.98
C PHE A 62 -3.19 -9.50 -4.68
N LYS A 63 -3.12 -8.87 -5.87
CA LYS A 63 -4.28 -8.46 -6.70
C LYS A 63 -5.44 -7.93 -5.85
N LEU A 64 -5.23 -6.85 -5.11
CA LEU A 64 -6.25 -6.28 -4.24
C LEU A 64 -7.42 -5.79 -5.11
N THR A 65 -8.65 -6.22 -4.81
CA THR A 65 -9.78 -6.04 -5.76
C THR A 65 -10.89 -5.15 -5.26
N ASN A 66 -10.95 -4.80 -3.96
CA ASN A 66 -11.96 -3.85 -3.48
C ASN A 66 -11.47 -3.03 -2.29
N LEU A 67 -11.64 -1.70 -2.42
CA LEU A 67 -11.76 -0.77 -1.31
C LEU A 67 -13.23 -0.80 -0.87
N ARG A 68 -13.51 -1.23 0.37
CA ARG A 68 -14.81 -0.91 0.98
C ARG A 68 -14.66 0.39 1.75
N PRO A 69 -15.56 1.37 1.56
CA PRO A 69 -15.64 2.49 2.48
C PRO A 69 -15.98 1.91 3.86
N ASP A 70 -15.01 1.89 4.75
CA ASP A 70 -15.30 1.59 6.15
C ASP A 70 -15.94 2.84 6.77
N SER A 71 -16.69 2.65 7.85
CA SER A 71 -17.30 3.75 8.61
C SER A 71 -16.26 4.63 9.33
N SER A 72 -14.98 4.26 9.26
CA SER A 72 -13.87 4.95 9.90
C SER A 72 -13.01 5.71 8.87
N PRO A 73 -12.84 7.03 9.02
CA PRO A 73 -12.05 7.85 8.11
C PRO A 73 -10.55 7.52 8.13
N ASN A 74 -10.08 6.72 9.10
CA ASN A 74 -8.66 6.44 9.30
C ASN A 74 -8.23 5.04 8.86
N SER A 75 -9.06 4.33 8.10
CA SER A 75 -8.81 2.90 7.89
C SER A 75 -9.23 2.44 6.49
N VAL A 76 -8.36 1.69 5.83
CA VAL A 76 -8.56 1.14 4.49
C VAL A 76 -8.96 -0.33 4.63
N THR A 77 -10.17 -0.66 4.19
CA THR A 77 -10.63 -2.05 4.14
C THR A 77 -10.23 -2.70 2.83
N ILE A 78 -9.46 -3.77 2.93
CA ILE A 78 -8.93 -4.53 1.80
C ILE A 78 -9.65 -5.88 1.70
N VAL A 79 -10.05 -6.24 0.48
CA VAL A 79 -10.61 -7.55 0.14
C VAL A 79 -9.68 -8.27 -0.84
N VAL A 80 -9.37 -9.53 -0.53
CA VAL A 80 -8.56 -10.40 -1.39
C VAL A 80 -9.34 -10.82 -2.62
N ASN A 81 -8.67 -10.90 -3.77
CA ASN A 81 -9.28 -11.39 -5.00
C ASN A 81 -9.89 -12.81 -4.79
N PRO A 82 -11.16 -13.03 -5.22
CA PRO A 82 -11.81 -14.34 -5.22
C PRO A 82 -10.96 -15.49 -5.80
N ASP A 83 -10.04 -15.20 -6.73
CA ASP A 83 -9.12 -16.17 -7.32
C ASP A 83 -8.18 -16.80 -6.27
N PHE A 84 -7.90 -16.10 -5.17
CA PHE A 84 -7.08 -16.56 -4.05
C PHE A 84 -7.90 -17.06 -2.85
N LYS A 85 -9.18 -17.40 -3.05
CA LYS A 85 -10.07 -17.86 -1.97
C LYS A 85 -9.53 -19.08 -1.19
N GLY A 86 -8.70 -19.91 -1.82
CA GLY A 86 -8.07 -21.08 -1.17
C GLY A 86 -6.90 -20.73 -0.23
N THR A 87 -6.30 -19.54 -0.39
CA THR A 87 -5.15 -19.04 0.39
C THR A 87 -5.47 -17.66 1.00
N GLU A 88 -6.75 -17.36 1.17
CA GLU A 88 -7.25 -16.04 1.60
C GLU A 88 -6.63 -15.63 2.95
N ASP A 89 -6.57 -16.57 3.91
CA ASP A 89 -5.95 -16.34 5.23
C ASP A 89 -4.45 -16.04 5.13
N GLU A 90 -3.72 -16.73 4.26
CA GLU A 90 -2.27 -16.56 4.08
C GLU A 90 -1.97 -15.19 3.46
N VAL A 91 -2.70 -14.82 2.41
CA VAL A 91 -2.61 -13.51 1.76
C VAL A 91 -2.89 -12.38 2.77
N LEU A 92 -3.90 -12.55 3.62
CA LEU A 92 -4.23 -11.56 4.64
C LEU A 92 -3.15 -11.45 5.73
N VAL A 93 -2.54 -12.56 6.14
CA VAL A 93 -1.41 -12.58 7.07
C VAL A 93 -0.20 -11.88 6.45
N ASP A 94 0.09 -12.13 5.18
CA ASP A 94 1.22 -11.54 4.48
C ASP A 94 1.06 -10.04 4.26
N ILE A 95 -0.13 -9.57 3.86
CA ILE A 95 -0.43 -8.14 3.77
C ILE A 95 -0.27 -7.47 5.14
N ARG A 96 -0.81 -8.09 6.21
CA ARG A 96 -0.62 -7.57 7.58
C ARG A 96 0.85 -7.53 7.94
N ARG A 97 1.65 -8.55 7.61
CA ARG A 97 3.09 -8.52 7.86
C ARG A 97 3.74 -7.38 7.08
N ILE A 98 3.54 -7.29 5.78
CA ILE A 98 4.18 -6.28 4.93
C ILE A 98 3.88 -4.86 5.41
N VAL A 99 2.61 -4.58 5.76
CA VAL A 99 2.19 -3.24 6.18
C VAL A 99 2.44 -2.95 7.67
N GLN A 100 2.48 -3.97 8.54
CA GLN A 100 2.62 -3.80 9.99
C GLN A 100 4.00 -4.15 10.54
N THR A 101 4.92 -4.68 9.74
CA THR A 101 6.29 -4.99 10.21
C THR A 101 7.01 -3.68 10.50
N LYS A 102 7.12 -3.35 11.79
CA LYS A 102 8.21 -2.52 12.30
C LYS A 102 9.51 -3.26 12.00
N PHE A 103 10.33 -2.72 11.12
CA PHE A 103 11.75 -3.05 11.11
C PHE A 103 12.47 -1.97 11.90
#